data_AF-A0A5B9FFB6-F1
#
_entry.id   AF-A0A5B9FFB6-F1
#
_cell.length_a   1.000
_cell.length_b   1.000
_cell.length_c   1.000
_cell.angle_alpha   90.00
_cell.angle_beta   90.00
_cell.angle_gamma   90.00
#
_symmetry.space_group_name_H-M   'P 1'
#
loop_
_entity.id
_entity.type
_entity.pdbx_description
1 polymer ?
#
loop_
_entity_poly.entity_id
_entity_poly.type
_entity_poly.pdbx_seq_one_letter_code
_entity_poly.pdbx_strand_id
1 'polypeptide(L)' 'MRRIRIRAIVLALAAGLFGFVFYTRYWIWRDCIAVSQSSCVTPDGSNVTDGGMVWGMIALGFLAAAFIAQFGRR' A
#
# COMPACT_ATOMS: atom_id res chain seq x y z
N MET A 1 11.49 13.17 24.63
CA MET A 1 10.48 12.84 23.59
C MET A 1 10.93 13.41 22.25
N ARG A 2 11.19 12.58 21.22
CA ARG A 2 11.49 13.09 19.87
C ARG A 2 10.24 13.77 19.31
N ARG A 3 10.34 15.03 18.89
CA ARG A 3 9.22 15.70 18.20
C ARG A 3 8.90 14.95 16.91
N ILE A 4 7.65 14.54 16.75
CA ILE A 4 7.18 13.94 15.50
C ILE A 4 7.15 15.02 14.44
N ARG A 5 7.81 14.77 13.30
CA ARG A 5 7.83 15.70 12.18
C ARG A 5 6.52 15.59 11.40
N ILE A 6 5.85 16.70 11.13
CA ILE A 6 4.59 16.72 10.35
C ILE A 6 4.74 15.99 9.00
N ARG A 7 5.88 16.17 8.32
CA ARG A 7 6.19 15.45 7.07
C ARG A 7 6.15 13.93 7.25
N ALA A 8 6.67 13.40 8.36
CA ALA A 8 6.63 11.98 8.65
C ALA A 8 5.19 11.49 8.89
N ILE A 9 4.33 12.29 9.53
CA ILE A 9 2.92 11.97 9.71
C ILE A 9 2.21 11.89 8.36
N VAL A 10 2.38 12.89 7.49
CA VAL A 10 1.76 12.91 6.16
C VAL A 10 2.19 11.71 5.32
N LEU A 11 3.49 11.38 5.32
CA LEU A 11 4.02 10.22 4.61
C LEU A 11 3.50 8.90 5.19
N ALA A 12 3.36 8.80 6.51
CA ALA A 12 2.79 7.61 7.16
C ALA A 12 1.30 7.43 6.83
N LEU A 13 0.52 8.52 6.78
CA LEU A 13 -0.88 8.48 6.34
C LEU A 13 -1.00 8.05 4.87
N ALA A 14 -0.14 8.56 3.99
CA ALA A 14 -0.08 8.12 2.61
C ALA A 14 0.27 6.63 2.50
N ALA A 15 1.25 6.16 3.27
CA ALA A 15 1.59 4.73 3.35
C ALA A 15 0.38 3.89 3.78
N GLY A 16 -0.36 4.33 4.79
CA GLY A 16 -1.60 3.67 5.24
C GLY A 16 -2.68 3.63 4.16
N LEU A 17 -2.92 4.74 3.46
CA LEU A 17 -3.88 4.81 2.36
C LEU A 17 -3.53 3.83 1.24
N PHE A 18 -2.30 3.85 0.75
CA PHE A 18 -1.88 2.93 -0.31
C PHE A 18 -1.81 1.48 0.17
N GLY A 19 -1.47 1.24 1.44
CA GLY A 19 -1.54 -0.08 2.06
C GLY A 19 -2.97 -0.62 2.11
N PHE A 20 -3.95 0.24 2.38
CA PHE A 20 -5.37 -0.13 2.33
C PHE A 20 -5.83 -0.44 0.89
N VAL A 21 -5.40 0.35 -0.10
CA VAL A 21 -5.68 0.06 -1.52
C VAL A 21 -5.05 -1.25 -1.95
N PHE A 22 -3.79 -1.52 -1.57
CA PHE A 22 -3.12 -2.80 -1.80
C PHE A 22 -3.89 -3.97 -1.18
N TYR A 23 -4.34 -3.81 0.07
CA TYR A 23 -5.08 -4.85 0.76
C TYR A 23 -6.38 -5.21 0.04
N THR A 24 -7.17 -4.19 -0.33
CA THR A 24 -8.49 -4.35 -0.96
C THR A 24 -8.42 -4.77 -2.43
N ARG A 25 -7.40 -4.30 -3.17
CA ARG A 25 -7.27 -4.54 -4.63
C ARG A 25 -6.36 -5.70 -5.01
N TYR A 26 -5.56 -6.23 -4.08
CA TYR A 26 -4.65 -7.34 -4.37
C TYR A 26 -4.64 -8.37 -3.25
N TRP A 27 -4.29 -7.99 -2.02
CA TRP A 27 -3.92 -8.97 -0.98
C TRP A 27 -5.04 -9.97 -0.66
N ILE A 28 -6.28 -9.51 -0.50
CA ILE A 28 -7.43 -10.39 -0.21
C ILE A 28 -7.71 -11.35 -1.38
N TRP A 29 -7.37 -10.94 -2.60
CA TRP A 29 -7.67 -11.65 -3.83
C TRP A 29 -6.47 -12.40 -4.43
N ARG A 30 -5.31 -12.35 -3.77
CA ARG A 30 -4.04 -12.86 -4.30
C ARG A 30 -4.11 -14.33 -4.69
N ASP A 31 -4.84 -15.14 -3.92
CA ASP A 31 -4.97 -16.58 -4.18
C ASP A 31 -5.88 -16.83 -5.39
N CYS A 32 -6.94 -16.04 -5.53
CA CYS A 32 -7.82 -16.09 -6.71
C CYS A 32 -7.05 -15.68 -7.98
N ILE A 33 -6.30 -14.58 -7.92
CA ILE A 33 -5.54 -14.07 -9.06
C ILE A 33 -4.46 -15.08 -9.49
N ALA A 34 -3.77 -15.69 -8.52
CA ALA A 34 -2.76 -16.72 -8.80
C ALA A 34 -3.36 -17.96 -9.50
N VAL A 35 -4.58 -18.36 -9.14
CA VAL A 35 -5.29 -19.48 -9.78
C VAL A 35 -5.82 -19.10 -11.17
N SER A 36 -6.39 -17.90 -11.32
CA SER A 36 -6.99 -17.45 -12.59
C SER A 36 -5.95 -17.02 -13.62
N GLN A 37 -4.69 -16.81 -13.21
CA GLN A 37 -3.60 -16.26 -14.03
C GLN A 37 -3.98 -14.96 -14.76
N SER A 38 -4.96 -14.24 -14.23
CA SER A 38 -5.57 -13.09 -14.91
C SER A 38 -6.25 -12.14 -13.91
N SER A 39 -7.57 -11.96 -14.01
CA SER A 39 -8.38 -11.10 -13.16
C SER A 39 -9.34 -11.90 -12.30
N CYS A 40 -9.73 -11.35 -11.16
CA CYS A 40 -10.87 -11.80 -10.37
C CYS A 40 -11.91 -10.69 -10.29
N VAL A 41 -13.17 -11.08 -10.09
CA VAL A 41 -14.30 -10.16 -9.96
C VAL A 41 -14.71 -10.12 -8.49
N THR A 42 -14.75 -8.92 -7.92
CA THR A 42 -15.24 -8.70 -6.55
C THR A 42 -16.77 -8.85 -6.50
N PRO A 43 -17.39 -9.00 -5.31
CA PRO A 43 -18.85 -9.16 -5.21
C PRO A 43 -19.64 -7.97 -5.76
N ASP A 44 -19.05 -6.78 -5.75
CA ASP A 44 -19.58 -5.55 -6.35
C ASP A 44 -19.32 -5.43 -7.87
N GLY A 45 -18.74 -6.45 -8.49
CA GLY A 45 -18.51 -6.50 -9.94
C GLY A 45 -17.22 -5.83 -10.42
N SER A 46 -16.36 -5.35 -9.51
CA SER A 46 -15.09 -4.74 -9.89
C SER A 46 -14.04 -5.80 -10.26
N ASN A 47 -13.27 -5.53 -11.31
CA ASN A 47 -12.11 -6.35 -11.65
C ASN A 47 -10.89 -6.01 -10.78
N VAL A 48 -10.22 -7.04 -10.29
CA VAL A 48 -8.91 -6.98 -9.59
C VAL A 48 -7.91 -7.90 -10.28
N THR A 49 -6.63 -7.54 -10.27
CA THR A 49 -5.57 -8.22 -11.03
C THR A 49 -4.24 -8.18 -10.28
N ASP A 50 -3.23 -8.90 -10.80
CA ASP A 50 -1.85 -8.81 -10.32
C ASP A 50 -1.29 -7.38 -10.34
N GLY A 51 -1.82 -6.51 -11.21
CA GLY A 51 -1.46 -5.09 -11.23
C GLY A 51 -1.71 -4.37 -9.91
N GLY A 52 -2.63 -4.89 -9.06
CA GLY A 52 -2.86 -4.36 -7.72
C GLY A 52 -1.64 -4.41 -6.79
N MET A 53 -0.63 -5.24 -7.11
CA MET A 53 0.63 -5.29 -6.37
C MET A 53 1.37 -3.94 -6.36
N VAL A 54 1.19 -3.10 -7.39
CA VAL A 54 1.84 -1.78 -7.48
C VAL A 54 1.55 -0.88 -6.29
N TRP A 55 0.34 -0.98 -5.73
CA TRP A 55 -0.08 -0.19 -4.58
C TRP A 55 0.71 -0.55 -3.32
N GLY A 56 1.11 -1.82 -3.18
CA GLY A 56 1.96 -2.27 -2.07
C GLY A 56 3.37 -1.70 -2.17
N MET A 57 3.93 -1.63 -3.38
CA MET A 57 5.23 -1.00 -3.63
C MET A 57 5.21 0.50 -3.29
N ILE A 58 4.14 1.20 -3.69
CA ILE A 58 3.94 2.62 -3.37
C ILE A 58 3.80 2.81 -1.86
N ALA A 59 3.01 1.97 -1.18
CA ALA A 59 2.83 2.02 0.27
C ALA A 59 4.15 1.85 1.03
N LEU A 60 4.97 0.86 0.63
CA LEU A 60 6.30 0.63 1.20
C LEU A 60 7.24 1.80 0.94
N GLY A 61 7.20 2.40 -0.25
CA GLY A 61 7.97 3.61 -0.58
C GLY A 61 7.64 4.78 0.35
N PHE A 62 6.36 5.05 0.59
CA PHE A 62 5.92 6.09 1.53
C PHE A 62 6.29 5.77 2.97
N LEU A 63 6.20 4.49 3.39
CA LEU A 63 6.58 4.07 4.73
C LEU A 63 8.08 4.28 4.98
N ALA A 64 8.91 3.88 4.01
CA ALA A 64 10.35 4.13 4.05
C ALA A 64 10.66 5.63 4.11
N ALA A 65 9.99 6.44 3.28
CA ALA A 65 10.14 7.90 3.31
C ALA A 65 9.70 8.50 4.66
N ALA A 66 8.63 8.01 5.27
CA ALA A 66 8.18 8.44 6.60
C ALA A 66 9.23 8.13 7.67
N PHE A 67 9.82 6.94 7.61
CA PHE A 67 10.88 6.51 8.51
C PHE A 67 12.13 7.39 8.36
N ILE A 68 12.58 7.64 7.13
CA ILE A 68 13.71 8.55 6.85
C ILE A 68 13.38 9.97 7.31
N ALA A 69 12.16 10.46 7.05
CA ALA A 69 11.75 11.79 7.47
C ALA A 69 11.76 11.95 8.99
N GLN A 70 11.44 10.89 9.75
CA GLN A 70 11.41 10.92 11.22
C GLN A 70 12.78 10.66 11.87
N PHE A 71 13.57 9.74 11.33
CA PHE A 71 14.79 9.21 11.95
C PHE A 71 16.08 9.53 11.20
N GLY A 72 15.99 9.91 9.93
CA GLY A 72 17.13 10.31 9.11
C GLY A 72 17.89 11.45 9.77
N ARG A 73 19.20 11.24 9.93
CA ARG A 73 20.13 12.29 10.35
C ARG A 73 20.14 13.36 9.25
N ARG A 74 20.04 14.63 9.66
CA ARG A 74 20.38 15.74 8.76
C ARG A 74 21.88 15.73 8.54
#